data_AF-A0A7X1GRZ1-F1
#
_entry.id   AF-A0A7X1GRZ1-F1
#
_cell.length_a   1.000
_cell.length_b   1.000
_cell.length_c   1.000
_cell.angle_alpha   90.00
_cell.angle_beta   90.00
_cell.angle_gamma   90.00
#
_symmetry.space_group_name_H-M   'P 1'
#
loop_
_entity.id
_entity.type
_entity.pdbx_description
1 polymer ?
#
loop_
_entity_poly.entity_id
_entity_poly.type
_entity_poly.pdbx_seq_one_letter_code
_entity_poly.pdbx_strand_id
1 'polypeptide(L)'
;MRAKKEIIGSILFKELIAIRTDTLWRMLSCDKQGQLPGINEEGATGKLDNKGAIFIPGGLIYQDVDDKEVAYSPIKSMDETVFREKIRESLHFDNATLLFPDGLANSVNLDSGFFTRAARRINNFKTAAFKRNKKIGPKLSVDIDANDIIRSHSPSYIGPPYGSRTRISTCVSIGLIDPHMYLAYCKTEYRWSKGHLKKFAENMDKATEEAELSDGTSLYPPYVVVCHDTRYKENSLTGLIRILGIGRFGEFSTFTFERLNNQLMGELKRKNLDYGQEHVFAKYAGISALGILRTYAPTNPGKRSLKYRLDIVSPEKDLDLDLNMIAERAKERYRIEDD
;
A
#
# COMPACT_ATOMS: atom_id res chain seq x y z
N MET A 1 -9.33 -3.81 13.25
CA MET A 1 -9.17 -4.56 11.98
C MET A 1 -10.40 -4.34 11.14
N ARG A 2 -10.26 -3.47 10.14
CA ARG A 2 -11.28 -3.19 9.12
C ARG A 2 -11.72 -4.46 8.40
N ALA A 3 -12.97 -4.48 7.92
CA ALA A 3 -13.48 -5.63 7.17
C ALA A 3 -12.73 -5.80 5.84
N LYS A 4 -12.73 -7.02 5.27
CA LYS A 4 -12.07 -7.31 3.97
C LYS A 4 -12.54 -6.33 2.89
N LYS A 5 -13.86 -6.15 2.75
CA LYS A 5 -14.49 -5.28 1.75
C LYS A 5 -14.07 -3.81 1.86
N GLU A 6 -13.90 -3.29 3.07
CA GLU A 6 -13.44 -1.90 3.31
C GLU A 6 -11.97 -1.66 2.91
N ILE A 7 -11.20 -2.72 2.70
CA ILE A 7 -9.80 -2.65 2.28
C ILE A 7 -9.68 -2.79 0.77
N ILE A 8 -10.45 -3.70 0.17
CA ILE A 8 -10.26 -4.12 -1.23
C ILE A 8 -11.36 -3.66 -2.20
N GLY A 9 -12.43 -3.02 -1.69
CA GLY A 9 -13.63 -2.73 -2.48
C GLY A 9 -13.52 -1.57 -3.47
N SER A 10 -12.47 -0.75 -3.38
CA SER A 10 -12.29 0.45 -4.21
C SER A 10 -11.80 0.14 -5.62
N ILE A 11 -12.10 1.04 -6.57
CA ILE A 11 -11.60 0.94 -7.95
C ILE A 11 -10.07 0.90 -7.98
N LEU A 12 -9.39 1.71 -7.18
CA LEU A 12 -7.93 1.70 -7.06
C LEU A 12 -7.42 0.29 -6.78
N PHE A 13 -7.94 -0.38 -5.76
CA PHE A 13 -7.46 -1.70 -5.39
C PHE A 13 -7.77 -2.72 -6.48
N LYS A 14 -8.99 -2.73 -7.02
CA LYS A 14 -9.39 -3.63 -8.11
C LYS A 14 -8.48 -3.50 -9.33
N GLU A 15 -8.18 -2.27 -9.74
CA GLU A 15 -7.31 -2.00 -10.88
C GLU A 15 -5.87 -2.45 -10.64
N LEU A 16 -5.33 -2.19 -9.44
CA LEU A 16 -4.00 -2.67 -9.06
C LEU A 16 -3.93 -4.20 -9.08
N ILE A 17 -4.97 -4.90 -8.60
CA ILE A 17 -5.00 -6.36 -8.66
C ILE A 17 -5.13 -6.87 -10.09
N ALA A 18 -5.91 -6.22 -10.96
CA ALA A 18 -6.00 -6.58 -12.38
C ALA A 18 -4.61 -6.53 -13.05
N ILE A 19 -3.86 -5.44 -12.83
CA ILE A 19 -2.52 -5.25 -13.38
C ILE A 19 -1.52 -6.27 -12.79
N ARG A 20 -1.64 -6.58 -11.51
CA ARG A 20 -0.80 -7.59 -10.85
C ARG A 20 -1.16 -9.01 -11.26
N THR A 21 -2.40 -9.27 -11.63
CA THR A 21 -2.85 -10.57 -12.18
C THR A 21 -2.27 -10.79 -13.57
N ASP A 22 -2.18 -9.74 -14.38
CA ASP A 22 -1.44 -9.80 -15.65
C ASP A 22 0.04 -10.15 -15.43
N THR A 23 0.67 -9.46 -14.47
CA THR A 23 2.07 -9.72 -14.11
C THR A 23 2.27 -11.13 -13.55
N LEU A 24 1.29 -11.68 -12.82
CA LEU A 24 1.32 -13.03 -12.29
C LEU A 24 1.52 -14.07 -13.40
N TRP A 25 0.87 -13.93 -14.56
CA TRP A 25 1.06 -14.82 -15.70
C TRP A 25 2.50 -14.82 -16.20
N ARG A 26 3.12 -13.63 -16.32
CA ARG A 26 4.56 -13.54 -16.65
C ARG A 26 5.41 -14.28 -15.62
N MET A 27 5.15 -14.07 -14.32
CA MET A 27 5.94 -14.68 -13.26
C MET A 27 5.81 -16.20 -13.25
N LEU A 28 4.61 -16.73 -13.51
CA LEU A 28 4.39 -18.18 -13.66
C LEU A 28 5.15 -18.75 -14.87
N SER A 29 5.20 -18.02 -15.99
CA SER A 29 5.99 -18.41 -17.16
C SER A 29 7.49 -18.41 -16.88
N CYS A 30 8.01 -17.36 -16.21
CA CYS A 30 9.40 -17.30 -15.78
C CYS A 30 9.74 -18.46 -14.83
N ASP A 31 8.85 -18.81 -13.91
CA ASP A 31 9.04 -19.93 -12.99
C ASP A 31 9.11 -21.29 -13.71
N LYS A 32 8.23 -21.53 -14.71
CA LYS A 32 8.31 -22.72 -15.58
C LYS A 32 9.67 -22.84 -16.28
N GLN A 33 10.31 -21.72 -16.60
CA GLN A 33 11.61 -21.64 -17.27
C GLN A 33 12.81 -21.64 -16.29
N GLY A 34 12.57 -21.70 -14.97
CA GLY A 34 13.64 -21.59 -13.97
C GLY A 34 14.25 -20.18 -13.86
N GLN A 35 13.52 -19.17 -14.30
CA GLN A 35 13.92 -17.76 -14.35
C GLN A 35 13.08 -16.87 -13.42
N LEU A 36 12.43 -17.45 -12.42
CA LEU A 36 11.66 -16.65 -11.46
C LEU A 36 12.61 -15.73 -10.67
N PRO A 37 12.36 -14.41 -10.63
CA PRO A 37 13.25 -13.47 -9.96
C PRO A 37 13.44 -13.78 -8.48
N GLY A 38 14.62 -13.46 -7.94
CA GLY A 38 14.92 -13.65 -6.53
C GLY A 38 13.97 -12.88 -5.60
N ILE A 39 13.83 -13.32 -4.34
CA ILE A 39 12.90 -12.68 -3.39
C ILE A 39 13.23 -11.21 -3.07
N ASN A 40 14.46 -10.77 -3.30
CA ASN A 40 14.93 -9.40 -3.08
C ASN A 40 15.30 -8.68 -4.39
N GLU A 41 15.00 -9.29 -5.54
CA GLU A 41 15.27 -8.69 -6.84
C GLU A 41 14.21 -7.61 -7.13
N GLU A 42 14.67 -6.41 -7.47
CA GLU A 42 13.84 -5.27 -7.89
C GLU A 42 13.64 -5.28 -9.40
N GLY A 43 12.58 -4.64 -9.89
CA GLY A 43 12.34 -4.40 -11.30
C GLY A 43 12.07 -5.61 -12.19
N ALA A 44 11.98 -6.81 -11.62
CA ALA A 44 11.81 -8.04 -12.38
C ALA A 44 10.33 -8.39 -12.68
N THR A 45 9.43 -7.45 -12.45
CA THR A 45 7.97 -7.55 -12.66
C THR A 45 7.53 -7.08 -14.05
N GLY A 46 6.33 -7.49 -14.48
CA GLY A 46 5.70 -7.33 -15.80
C GLY A 46 5.79 -5.94 -16.44
N LYS A 47 5.49 -5.84 -17.75
CA LYS A 47 5.56 -4.56 -18.50
C LYS A 47 4.71 -3.45 -17.88
N LEU A 48 3.66 -3.82 -17.16
CA LEU A 48 2.71 -2.90 -16.53
C LEU A 48 3.05 -2.54 -15.08
N ASP A 49 4.12 -3.10 -14.51
CA ASP A 49 4.35 -3.08 -13.06
C ASP A 49 5.83 -3.19 -12.69
N ASN A 50 6.73 -2.66 -13.52
CA ASN A 50 8.17 -2.93 -13.45
C ASN A 50 8.95 -2.05 -12.47
N LYS A 51 8.31 -1.07 -11.81
CA LYS A 51 9.01 -0.03 -11.04
C LYS A 51 8.59 0.05 -9.57
N GLY A 52 7.46 -0.59 -9.25
CA GLY A 52 6.73 -0.31 -8.03
C GLY A 52 6.09 1.08 -8.06
N ALA A 53 5.13 1.32 -7.17
CA ALA A 53 4.40 2.59 -7.09
C ALA A 53 3.93 2.86 -5.66
N ILE A 54 3.75 4.14 -5.33
CA ILE A 54 3.15 4.59 -4.07
C ILE A 54 1.97 5.48 -4.40
N PHE A 55 0.78 5.11 -3.92
CA PHE A 55 -0.43 5.91 -4.02
C PHE A 55 -0.76 6.49 -2.65
N ILE A 56 -0.92 7.81 -2.58
CA ILE A 56 -1.12 8.55 -1.32
C ILE A 56 -2.32 9.50 -1.50
N PRO A 57 -3.24 9.60 -0.53
CA PRO A 57 -4.24 10.68 -0.50
C PRO A 57 -3.56 12.05 -0.56
N GLY A 58 -3.79 12.78 -1.65
CA GLY A 58 -2.97 13.92 -2.05
C GLY A 58 -3.00 15.09 -1.08
N GLY A 59 -4.10 15.27 -0.35
CA GLY A 59 -4.23 16.34 0.65
C GLY A 59 -3.26 16.25 1.84
N LEU A 60 -2.55 15.13 2.02
CA LEU A 60 -1.48 15.00 3.02
C LEU A 60 -0.17 15.68 2.61
N ILE A 61 0.02 15.89 1.30
CA ILE A 61 1.30 16.30 0.72
C ILE A 61 1.14 17.71 0.15
N TYR A 62 1.80 18.67 0.79
CA TYR A 62 1.75 20.06 0.35
C TYR A 62 2.79 20.37 -0.74
N GLN A 63 4.03 19.93 -0.52
CA GLN A 63 5.16 20.23 -1.39
C GLN A 63 5.98 18.98 -1.70
N ASP A 64 6.71 19.02 -2.81
CA ASP A 64 7.70 18.01 -3.19
C ASP A 64 9.04 18.20 -2.45
N VAL A 65 10.04 17.39 -2.82
CA VAL A 65 11.40 17.44 -2.25
C VAL A 65 12.16 18.73 -2.57
N ASP A 66 11.75 19.46 -3.60
CA ASP A 66 12.36 20.73 -4.02
C ASP A 66 11.66 21.94 -3.38
N ASP A 67 10.85 21.71 -2.34
CA ASP A 67 10.03 22.71 -1.65
C ASP A 67 8.99 23.41 -2.57
N LYS A 68 8.61 22.77 -3.68
CA LYS A 68 7.58 23.31 -4.58
C LYS A 68 6.21 22.78 -4.21
N GLU A 69 5.20 23.66 -4.14
CA GLU A 69 3.81 23.24 -3.95
C GLU A 69 3.41 22.24 -5.04
N VAL A 70 2.84 21.12 -4.62
CA VAL A 70 2.35 20.09 -5.53
C VAL A 70 1.24 20.70 -6.36
N ALA A 71 1.45 20.75 -7.67
CA ALA A 71 0.43 21.11 -8.63
C ALA A 71 -0.19 19.86 -9.27
N TYR A 72 -1.50 19.89 -9.48
CA TYR A 72 -2.20 18.94 -10.34
C TYR A 72 -3.29 19.67 -11.12
N SER A 73 -3.73 19.06 -12.22
CA SER A 73 -4.84 19.57 -13.01
C SER A 73 -6.09 18.76 -12.72
N PRO A 74 -7.16 19.37 -12.18
CA PRO A 74 -8.45 18.71 -12.05
C PRO A 74 -8.96 18.20 -13.39
N ILE A 75 -9.48 16.99 -13.38
CA ILE A 75 -10.12 16.34 -14.51
C ILE A 75 -11.60 16.71 -14.47
N LYS A 76 -12.08 17.34 -15.55
CA LYS A 76 -13.45 17.91 -15.62
C LYS A 76 -14.56 16.88 -15.41
N SER A 77 -14.34 15.63 -15.83
CA SER A 77 -15.28 14.52 -15.71
C SER A 77 -14.48 13.30 -15.28
N MET A 78 -14.40 13.06 -13.98
CA MET A 78 -13.82 11.84 -13.43
C MET A 78 -14.90 10.75 -13.42
N ASP A 79 -14.61 9.64 -14.09
CA ASP A 79 -15.39 8.41 -13.99
C ASP A 79 -14.46 7.21 -13.75
N GLU A 80 -15.05 6.03 -13.55
CA GLU A 80 -14.28 4.80 -13.29
C GLU A 80 -13.29 4.49 -14.42
N THR A 81 -13.67 4.69 -15.67
CA THR A 81 -12.83 4.34 -16.83
C THR A 81 -11.60 5.24 -16.88
N VAL A 82 -11.81 6.55 -16.76
CA VAL A 82 -10.74 7.56 -16.73
C VAL A 82 -9.84 7.33 -15.52
N PHE A 83 -10.40 7.03 -14.35
CA PHE A 83 -9.61 6.75 -13.15
C PHE A 83 -8.72 5.53 -13.34
N ARG A 84 -9.26 4.41 -13.86
CA ARG A 84 -8.48 3.18 -14.15
C ARG A 84 -7.34 3.44 -15.14
N GLU A 85 -7.59 4.24 -16.18
CA GLU A 85 -6.55 4.65 -17.13
C GLU A 85 -5.42 5.40 -16.43
N LYS A 86 -5.76 6.36 -15.56
CA LYS A 86 -4.78 7.13 -14.79
C LYS A 86 -3.98 6.28 -13.81
N ILE A 87 -4.59 5.27 -13.18
CA ILE A 87 -3.86 4.32 -12.33
C ILE A 87 -2.85 3.50 -13.15
N ARG A 88 -3.22 3.02 -14.33
CA ARG A 88 -2.29 2.32 -15.23
C ARG A 88 -1.12 3.20 -15.65
N GLU A 89 -1.39 4.44 -16.03
CA GLU A 89 -0.35 5.43 -16.36
C GLU A 89 0.61 5.63 -15.16
N SER A 90 0.04 5.72 -13.95
CA SER A 90 0.78 5.98 -12.72
C SER A 90 1.80 4.90 -12.36
N LEU A 91 1.54 3.64 -12.71
CA LEU A 91 2.45 2.51 -12.43
C LEU A 91 3.77 2.56 -13.21
N HIS A 92 3.87 3.42 -14.23
CA HIS A 92 5.10 3.61 -15.00
C HIS A 92 6.08 4.61 -14.36
N PHE A 93 5.67 5.28 -13.28
CA PHE A 93 6.53 6.21 -12.54
C PHE A 93 7.11 5.54 -11.30
N ASP A 94 8.40 5.78 -11.04
CA ASP A 94 9.10 5.27 -9.84
C ASP A 94 8.70 6.01 -8.55
N ASN A 95 8.07 7.17 -8.71
CA ASN A 95 7.77 8.16 -7.68
C ASN A 95 6.33 8.05 -7.17
N ALA A 96 5.98 8.89 -6.18
CA ALA A 96 4.64 8.86 -5.62
C ALA A 96 3.59 9.42 -6.60
N THR A 97 2.41 8.81 -6.54
CA THR A 97 1.19 9.31 -7.16
C THR A 97 0.26 9.80 -6.06
N LEU A 98 -0.14 11.06 -6.17
CA LEU A 98 -1.05 11.69 -5.22
C LEU A 98 -2.48 11.66 -5.77
N LEU A 99 -3.39 11.12 -4.98
CA LEU A 99 -4.79 10.90 -5.36
C LEU A 99 -5.66 12.04 -4.83
N PHE A 100 -6.37 12.71 -5.71
CA PHE A 100 -7.40 13.70 -5.39
C PHE A 100 -8.76 13.22 -5.91
N PRO A 101 -9.89 13.63 -5.31
CA PRO A 101 -11.21 13.21 -5.78
C PRO A 101 -11.49 13.57 -7.23
N ASP A 102 -10.88 14.65 -7.71
CA ASP A 102 -11.03 15.22 -9.05
C ASP A 102 -9.76 15.09 -9.91
N GLY A 103 -8.73 14.37 -9.50
CA GLY A 103 -7.49 14.29 -10.28
C GLY A 103 -6.35 13.53 -9.63
N LEU A 104 -5.20 13.51 -10.30
CA LEU A 104 -3.98 12.87 -9.80
C LEU A 104 -2.77 13.76 -10.05
N ALA A 105 -1.79 13.72 -9.13
CA ALA A 105 -0.45 14.25 -9.37
C ALA A 105 0.53 13.07 -9.49
N ASN A 106 1.04 12.84 -10.69
CA ASN A 106 1.97 11.76 -10.96
C ASN A 106 3.42 12.22 -10.75
N SER A 107 4.30 11.25 -10.48
CA SER A 107 5.75 11.46 -10.40
C SER A 107 6.22 12.46 -9.32
N VAL A 108 5.54 12.51 -8.19
CA VAL A 108 5.89 13.43 -7.09
C VAL A 108 7.07 12.87 -6.28
N ASN A 109 8.17 13.63 -6.25
CA ASN A 109 9.33 13.32 -5.43
C ASN A 109 9.06 13.72 -3.97
N LEU A 110 9.13 12.77 -3.04
CA LEU A 110 8.82 13.01 -1.64
C LEU A 110 10.11 13.15 -0.80
N ASP A 111 10.16 14.16 0.08
CA ASP A 111 11.22 14.28 1.08
C ASP A 111 11.06 13.20 2.17
N SER A 112 11.76 12.07 1.99
CA SER A 112 11.81 11.00 2.99
C SER A 112 12.27 11.49 4.37
N GLY A 113 13.12 12.52 4.43
CA GLY A 113 13.61 13.13 5.66
C GLY A 113 12.49 13.83 6.42
N PHE A 114 11.71 14.67 5.74
CA PHE A 114 10.54 15.34 6.31
C PHE A 114 9.57 14.35 6.96
N PHE A 115 9.11 13.35 6.21
CA PHE A 115 8.14 12.38 6.74
C PHE A 115 8.72 11.57 7.90
N THR A 116 10.01 11.23 7.85
CA THR A 116 10.69 10.53 8.94
C THR A 116 10.72 11.39 10.21
N ARG A 117 11.06 12.68 10.10
CA ARG A 117 11.06 13.62 11.24
C ARG A 117 9.65 13.81 11.79
N ALA A 118 8.66 14.00 10.93
CA ALA A 118 7.25 14.12 11.29
C ALA A 118 6.78 12.92 12.11
N ALA A 119 6.93 11.71 11.54
CA ALA A 119 6.51 10.45 12.16
C ALA A 119 7.16 10.26 13.54
N ARG A 120 8.48 10.48 13.66
CA ARG A 120 9.21 10.38 14.94
C ARG A 120 8.69 11.39 15.96
N ARG A 121 8.50 12.65 15.56
CA ARG A 121 8.09 13.72 16.48
C ARG A 121 6.68 13.48 17.00
N ILE A 122 5.75 13.10 16.13
CA ILE A 122 4.37 12.74 16.50
C ILE A 122 4.36 11.59 17.50
N ASN A 123 5.08 10.51 17.22
CA ASN A 123 5.08 9.34 18.08
C ASN A 123 5.76 9.61 19.44
N ASN A 124 6.91 10.31 19.46
CA ASN A 124 7.57 10.67 20.71
C ASN A 124 6.70 11.60 21.57
N PHE A 125 6.02 12.59 20.98
CA PHE A 125 5.11 13.45 21.72
C PHE A 125 3.90 12.70 22.26
N LYS A 126 3.28 11.80 21.47
CA LYS A 126 2.20 10.95 21.97
C LYS A 126 2.67 10.10 23.14
N THR A 127 3.80 9.42 23.01
CA THR A 127 4.37 8.61 24.09
C THR A 127 4.63 9.44 25.34
N ALA A 128 5.16 10.65 25.21
CA ALA A 128 5.40 11.56 26.33
C ALA A 128 4.10 12.06 26.99
N ALA A 129 3.13 12.50 26.20
CA ALA A 129 1.86 13.05 26.66
C ALA A 129 1.00 12.02 27.41
N PHE A 130 1.03 10.76 26.97
CA PHE A 130 0.26 9.66 27.56
C PHE A 130 1.02 8.83 28.60
N LYS A 131 2.20 9.30 29.06
CA LYS A 131 2.89 8.62 30.18
C LYS A 131 2.01 8.65 31.43
N ARG A 132 1.83 7.47 32.03
CA ARG A 132 1.14 7.33 33.33
C ARG A 132 1.82 8.13 34.45
N ASN A 133 3.14 8.20 34.44
CA ASN A 133 3.92 9.00 35.39
C ASN A 133 4.51 10.22 34.67
N LYS A 134 4.12 11.42 35.12
CA LYS A 134 4.59 12.71 34.56
C LYS A 134 5.94 13.17 35.12
N LYS A 135 6.55 12.41 36.03
CA LYS A 135 7.91 12.70 36.52
C LYS A 135 8.93 12.28 35.46
N ILE A 136 9.91 13.16 35.21
CA ILE A 136 10.99 12.92 34.23
C ILE A 136 11.83 11.70 34.66
N GLY A 137 12.02 11.50 35.98
CA GLY A 137 12.74 10.36 36.55
C GLY A 137 14.21 10.29 36.12
N PRO A 138 15.01 9.39 36.70
CA PRO A 138 16.41 9.22 36.31
C PRO A 138 16.58 8.45 34.99
N LYS A 139 15.56 7.68 34.58
CA LYS A 139 15.57 6.91 33.33
C LYS A 139 14.83 7.70 32.26
N LEU A 140 15.59 8.31 31.34
CA LEU A 140 15.04 8.92 30.13
C LEU A 140 14.21 7.88 29.35
N SER A 141 13.06 8.30 28.80
CA SER A 141 12.32 7.43 27.90
C SER A 141 13.17 7.10 26.68
N VAL A 142 13.05 5.86 26.21
CA VAL A 142 13.59 5.47 24.91
C VAL A 142 12.91 6.33 23.85
N ASP A 143 13.69 7.11 23.11
CA ASP A 143 13.22 7.85 21.95
C ASP A 143 12.90 6.87 20.83
N ILE A 144 11.69 6.98 20.29
CA ILE A 144 11.23 6.19 19.15
C ILE A 144 11.98 6.68 17.91
N ASP A 145 12.70 5.78 17.27
CA ASP A 145 13.39 6.06 16.03
C ASP A 145 12.50 5.79 14.80
N ALA A 146 13.02 6.10 13.61
CA ALA A 146 12.29 5.84 12.36
C ALA A 146 12.13 4.33 12.09
N ASN A 147 13.19 3.56 12.38
CA ASN A 147 13.23 2.13 12.12
C ASN A 147 12.25 1.36 13.01
N ASP A 148 11.98 1.83 14.22
CA ASP A 148 10.98 1.33 15.14
C ASP A 148 9.58 1.47 14.54
N ILE A 149 9.30 2.64 13.97
CA ILE A 149 8.02 2.92 13.29
C ILE A 149 7.90 2.05 12.04
N ILE A 150 8.95 2.00 11.21
CA ILE A 150 8.96 1.19 9.98
C ILE A 150 8.80 -0.30 10.29
N ARG A 151 9.52 -0.79 11.29
CA ARG A 151 9.46 -2.17 11.76
C ARG A 151 8.06 -2.53 12.23
N SER A 152 7.36 -1.61 12.90
CA SER A 152 6.00 -1.83 13.39
C SER A 152 4.93 -1.92 12.31
N HIS A 153 5.15 -1.32 11.14
CA HIS A 153 4.21 -1.39 10.02
C HIS A 153 4.69 -2.32 8.90
N SER A 154 5.71 -3.14 9.16
CA SER A 154 6.26 -4.08 8.19
C SER A 154 6.04 -5.52 8.62
N PRO A 155 5.72 -6.42 7.68
CA PRO A 155 5.62 -7.84 7.97
C PRO A 155 6.98 -8.41 8.42
N SER A 156 6.96 -9.59 9.06
CA SER A 156 8.17 -10.17 9.65
C SER A 156 9.26 -10.53 8.63
N TYR A 157 8.86 -10.81 7.39
CA TYR A 157 9.76 -11.19 6.29
C TYR A 157 10.45 -10.01 5.60
N ILE A 158 10.07 -8.75 5.89
CA ILE A 158 10.78 -7.56 5.40
C ILE A 158 11.75 -7.10 6.49
N GLY A 159 13.05 -7.35 6.33
CA GLY A 159 14.10 -6.94 7.28
C GLY A 159 14.71 -5.57 6.97
N PRO A 160 15.45 -4.97 7.93
CA PRO A 160 16.36 -3.87 7.62
C PRO A 160 17.56 -4.37 6.76
N PRO A 161 18.17 -3.50 5.94
CA PRO A 161 17.82 -2.09 5.73
C PRO A 161 16.52 -1.95 4.92
N TYR A 162 15.70 -0.98 5.32
CA TYR A 162 14.42 -0.72 4.65
C TYR A 162 14.61 0.20 3.44
N GLY A 163 14.15 -0.21 2.27
CA GLY A 163 14.16 0.60 1.05
C GLY A 163 13.33 1.89 1.16
N SER A 164 13.65 2.88 0.33
CA SER A 164 13.03 4.22 0.33
C SER A 164 11.51 4.18 0.32
N ARG A 165 10.89 3.38 -0.58
CA ARG A 165 9.44 3.22 -0.67
C ARG A 165 8.82 2.76 0.66
N THR A 166 9.43 1.78 1.33
CA THR A 166 8.98 1.28 2.64
C THR A 166 9.08 2.36 3.71
N ARG A 167 10.17 3.14 3.72
CA ARG A 167 10.38 4.23 4.69
C ARG A 167 9.35 5.35 4.49
N ILE A 168 9.27 5.89 3.28
CA ILE A 168 8.38 7.01 2.93
C ILE A 168 6.93 6.64 3.20
N SER A 169 6.44 5.56 2.61
CA SER A 169 5.03 5.15 2.75
C SER A 169 4.62 4.91 4.20
N THR A 170 5.49 4.27 4.99
CA THR A 170 5.20 4.05 6.41
C THR A 170 5.14 5.37 7.17
N CYS A 171 6.11 6.26 6.96
CA CYS A 171 6.17 7.53 7.69
C CYS A 171 5.03 8.48 7.26
N VAL A 172 4.69 8.53 5.98
CA VAL A 172 3.53 9.27 5.46
C VAL A 172 2.24 8.76 6.09
N SER A 173 2.08 7.45 6.25
CA SER A 173 0.85 6.88 6.82
C SER A 173 0.56 7.33 8.25
N ILE A 174 1.57 7.81 9.00
CA ILE A 174 1.35 8.43 10.31
C ILE A 174 0.46 9.68 10.20
N GLY A 175 0.52 10.41 9.07
CA GLY A 175 -0.37 11.53 8.80
C GLY A 175 -1.84 11.14 8.70
N LEU A 176 -2.15 9.91 8.29
CA LEU A 176 -3.52 9.36 8.27
C LEU A 176 -3.94 8.81 9.64
N ILE A 177 -2.99 8.26 10.40
CA ILE A 177 -3.24 7.68 11.73
C ILE A 177 -3.46 8.80 12.77
N ASP A 178 -2.73 9.91 12.64
CA ASP A 178 -2.72 11.02 13.59
C ASP A 178 -2.81 12.39 12.87
N PRO A 179 -3.89 12.68 12.13
CA PRO A 179 -3.99 13.86 11.26
C PRO A 179 -3.85 15.18 12.00
N HIS A 180 -4.43 15.32 13.20
CA HIS A 180 -4.28 16.56 13.98
C HIS A 180 -2.84 16.82 14.45
N MET A 181 -2.11 15.78 14.83
CA MET A 181 -0.70 15.91 15.22
C MET A 181 0.18 16.20 14.00
N TYR A 182 -0.18 15.62 12.85
CA TYR A 182 0.48 15.89 11.57
C TYR A 182 0.25 17.33 11.11
N LEU A 183 -0.99 17.84 11.16
CA LEU A 183 -1.30 19.24 10.91
C LEU A 183 -0.54 20.18 11.84
N ALA A 184 -0.47 19.84 13.14
CA ALA A 184 0.30 20.62 14.11
C ALA A 184 1.79 20.64 13.77
N TYR A 185 2.36 19.51 13.34
CA TYR A 185 3.73 19.42 12.87
C TYR A 185 3.95 20.32 11.64
N CYS A 186 3.15 20.15 10.59
CA CYS A 186 3.22 20.94 9.35
C CYS A 186 3.10 22.45 9.63
N LYS A 187 2.18 22.85 10.51
CA LYS A 187 2.03 24.26 10.93
C LYS A 187 3.34 24.84 11.49
N THR A 188 4.09 24.06 12.27
CA THR A 188 5.36 24.51 12.85
C THR A 188 6.50 24.54 11.83
N GLU A 189 6.54 23.58 10.91
CA GLU A 189 7.60 23.47 9.91
C GLU A 189 7.47 24.53 8.82
N TYR A 190 6.26 24.70 8.25
CA TYR A 190 6.07 25.54 7.07
C TYR A 190 5.77 27.02 7.37
N ARG A 191 5.50 27.38 8.64
CA ARG A 191 5.22 28.76 9.07
C ARG A 191 4.18 29.49 8.19
N TRP A 192 3.15 28.79 7.76
CA TRP A 192 2.15 29.29 6.82
C TRP A 192 1.35 30.48 7.34
N SER A 193 0.84 31.29 6.40
CA SER A 193 -0.22 32.25 6.66
C SER A 193 -1.50 31.53 7.11
N LYS A 194 -2.43 32.25 7.77
CA LYS A 194 -3.73 31.68 8.18
C LYS A 194 -4.51 31.10 6.99
N GLY A 195 -4.44 31.72 5.82
CA GLY A 195 -5.13 31.28 4.61
C GLY A 195 -4.58 29.95 4.07
N HIS A 196 -3.26 29.84 3.93
CA HIS A 196 -2.63 28.59 3.47
C HIS A 196 -2.83 27.45 4.46
N LEU A 197 -2.75 27.72 5.76
CA LEU A 197 -3.02 26.71 6.78
C LEU A 197 -4.47 26.21 6.71
N LYS A 198 -5.44 27.10 6.47
CA LYS A 198 -6.84 26.71 6.31
C LYS A 198 -7.05 25.82 5.09
N LYS A 199 -6.51 26.20 3.93
CA LYS A 199 -6.54 25.40 2.69
C LYS A 199 -5.91 24.02 2.90
N PHE A 200 -4.76 23.96 3.55
CA PHE A 200 -4.09 22.69 3.84
C PHE A 200 -4.92 21.81 4.79
N ALA A 201 -5.52 22.39 5.84
CA ALA A 201 -6.40 21.64 6.74
C ALA A 201 -7.62 21.07 6.01
N GLU A 202 -8.29 21.87 5.17
CA GLU A 202 -9.43 21.41 4.35
C GLU A 202 -9.03 20.26 3.40
N ASN A 203 -7.84 20.35 2.78
CA ASN A 203 -7.31 19.27 1.94
C ASN A 203 -6.98 18.02 2.75
N MET A 204 -6.43 18.18 3.95
CA MET A 204 -6.10 17.07 4.83
C MET A 204 -7.36 16.34 5.31
N ASP A 205 -8.43 17.07 5.63
CA ASP A 205 -9.72 16.48 6.00
C ASP A 205 -10.25 15.60 4.86
N LYS A 206 -10.26 16.12 3.62
CA LYS A 206 -10.62 15.34 2.42
C LYS A 206 -9.72 14.11 2.22
N ALA A 207 -8.44 14.20 2.57
CA ALA A 207 -7.51 13.08 2.46
C ALA A 207 -7.74 11.98 3.50
N THR A 208 -8.52 12.25 4.55
CA THR A 208 -8.94 11.29 5.57
C THR A 208 -10.32 10.67 5.31
N GLU A 209 -10.98 11.10 4.24
CA GLU A 209 -12.28 10.61 3.79
C GLU A 209 -12.13 9.70 2.57
N GLU A 210 -13.16 8.87 2.33
CA GLU A 210 -13.25 8.06 1.13
C GLU A 210 -13.60 8.94 -0.08
N ALA A 211 -12.87 8.77 -1.19
CA ALA A 211 -13.19 9.46 -2.42
C ALA A 211 -14.17 8.61 -3.24
N GLU A 212 -15.32 9.18 -3.56
CA GLU A 212 -16.41 8.51 -4.27
C GLU A 212 -16.81 9.27 -5.54
N LEU A 213 -17.28 8.52 -6.54
CA LEU A 213 -18.01 9.06 -7.67
C LEU A 213 -19.42 9.48 -7.24
N SER A 214 -20.10 10.24 -8.10
CA SER A 214 -21.47 10.72 -7.82
C SER A 214 -22.51 9.61 -7.62
N ASP A 215 -22.24 8.40 -8.09
CA ASP A 215 -23.09 7.22 -7.91
C ASP A 215 -22.79 6.43 -6.61
N GLY A 216 -21.85 6.90 -5.79
CA GLY A 216 -21.40 6.23 -4.56
C GLY A 216 -20.31 5.18 -4.78
N THR A 217 -19.79 5.04 -6.00
CA THR A 217 -18.68 4.11 -6.27
C THR A 217 -17.38 4.67 -5.68
N SER A 218 -16.76 3.90 -4.78
CA SER A 218 -15.48 4.23 -4.17
C SER A 218 -14.32 4.19 -5.16
N LEU A 219 -13.68 5.34 -5.39
CA LEU A 219 -12.45 5.47 -6.16
C LEU A 219 -11.27 4.92 -5.35
N TYR A 220 -11.07 5.46 -4.15
CA TYR A 220 -10.03 5.04 -3.23
C TYR A 220 -10.36 5.41 -1.78
N PRO A 221 -10.01 4.54 -0.81
CA PRO A 221 -10.11 4.84 0.62
C PRO A 221 -8.94 5.73 1.09
N PRO A 222 -9.01 6.32 2.29
CA PRO A 222 -7.98 7.19 2.85
C PRO A 222 -6.77 6.39 3.38
N TYR A 223 -6.13 5.59 2.51
CA TYR A 223 -4.97 4.75 2.84
C TYR A 223 -3.81 5.04 1.90
N VAL A 224 -2.59 4.79 2.38
CA VAL A 224 -1.42 4.72 1.50
C VAL A 224 -1.33 3.29 0.95
N VAL A 225 -1.32 3.15 -0.38
CA VAL A 225 -1.14 1.86 -1.07
C VAL A 225 0.23 1.83 -1.72
N VAL A 226 1.01 0.79 -1.44
CA VAL A 226 2.38 0.62 -1.93
C VAL A 226 2.44 -0.67 -2.73
N CYS A 227 2.72 -0.54 -4.01
CA CYS A 227 2.93 -1.63 -4.93
C CYS A 227 4.44 -1.86 -5.03
N HIS A 228 4.95 -2.90 -4.38
CA HIS A 228 6.37 -3.27 -4.47
C HIS A 228 6.64 -4.04 -5.74
N ASP A 229 7.81 -3.87 -6.31
CA ASP A 229 8.36 -4.67 -7.42
C ASP A 229 9.12 -5.92 -6.94
N THR A 230 9.25 -6.08 -5.63
CA THR A 230 9.94 -7.19 -4.97
C THR A 230 8.97 -8.16 -4.29
N ARG A 231 9.26 -9.46 -4.38
CA ARG A 231 8.42 -10.55 -3.82
C ARG A 231 8.49 -10.65 -2.29
N TYR A 232 9.66 -10.40 -1.70
CA TYR A 232 9.99 -10.49 -0.25
C TYR A 232 9.74 -11.84 0.45
N LYS A 233 9.06 -12.79 -0.19
CA LYS A 233 8.72 -14.10 0.37
C LYS A 233 8.77 -15.15 -0.74
N GLU A 234 9.40 -16.29 -0.45
CA GLU A 234 9.56 -17.40 -1.40
C GLU A 234 8.23 -17.88 -1.98
N ASN A 235 7.19 -17.94 -1.15
CA ASN A 235 5.88 -18.40 -1.61
C ASN A 235 5.11 -17.36 -2.43
N SER A 236 5.52 -16.09 -2.42
CA SER A 236 4.88 -15.04 -3.20
C SER A 236 5.39 -15.09 -4.63
N LEU A 237 4.48 -14.99 -5.61
CA LEU A 237 4.79 -15.10 -7.04
C LEU A 237 5.06 -13.75 -7.69
N THR A 238 4.50 -12.68 -7.13
CA THR A 238 4.64 -11.30 -7.62
C THR A 238 5.06 -10.38 -6.47
N GLY A 239 5.25 -9.10 -6.79
CA GLY A 239 5.54 -8.09 -5.79
C GLY A 239 4.41 -7.86 -4.79
N LEU A 240 4.79 -7.54 -3.56
CA LEU A 240 3.89 -7.28 -2.45
C LEU A 240 3.09 -5.98 -2.63
N ILE A 241 1.80 -5.97 -2.32
CA ILE A 241 1.06 -4.72 -2.07
C ILE A 241 0.93 -4.50 -0.57
N ARG A 242 1.37 -3.35 -0.06
CA ARG A 242 1.15 -2.91 1.33
C ARG A 242 0.09 -1.82 1.38
N ILE A 243 -0.75 -1.87 2.40
CA ILE A 243 -1.82 -0.89 2.63
C ILE A 243 -1.65 -0.37 4.05
N LEU A 244 -1.43 0.94 4.18
CA LEU A 244 -1.00 1.60 5.41
C LEU A 244 -1.96 2.72 5.77
N GLY A 245 -2.05 3.06 7.06
CA GLY A 245 -2.99 4.09 7.55
C GLY A 245 -4.43 3.59 7.76
N ILE A 246 -4.68 2.28 7.68
CA ILE A 246 -6.02 1.66 7.79
C ILE A 246 -6.61 1.63 9.21
N GLY A 247 -5.93 2.18 10.21
CA GLY A 247 -6.33 2.06 11.60
C GLY A 247 -5.34 2.68 12.57
N ARG A 248 -5.05 1.97 13.68
CA ARG A 248 -4.15 2.49 14.71
C ARG A 248 -2.69 2.24 14.36
N PHE A 249 -1.79 2.84 15.13
CA PHE A 249 -0.35 2.61 14.99
C PHE A 249 0.00 1.11 14.93
N GLY A 250 0.76 0.72 13.90
CA GLY A 250 1.20 -0.65 13.64
C GLY A 250 0.16 -1.55 12.98
N GLU A 251 -1.05 -1.03 12.71
CA GLU A 251 -2.07 -1.72 11.90
C GLU A 251 -1.82 -1.45 10.42
N PHE A 252 -1.72 -2.51 9.63
CA PHE A 252 -1.51 -2.45 8.18
C PHE A 252 -1.97 -3.75 7.53
N SER A 253 -2.14 -3.73 6.21
CA SER A 253 -2.44 -4.92 5.42
C SER A 253 -1.40 -5.18 4.34
N THR A 254 -1.31 -6.44 3.96
CA THR A 254 -0.49 -6.92 2.84
C THR A 254 -1.35 -7.77 1.92
N PHE A 255 -1.29 -7.53 0.61
CA PHE A 255 -1.83 -8.43 -0.40
C PHE A 255 -0.70 -9.05 -1.21
N THR A 256 -0.75 -10.36 -1.42
CA THR A 256 0.24 -11.12 -2.19
C THR A 256 -0.44 -12.22 -3.00
N PHE A 257 0.04 -12.45 -4.23
CA PHE A 257 -0.23 -13.70 -4.93
C PHE A 257 0.70 -14.79 -4.42
N GLU A 258 0.15 -15.85 -3.87
CA GLU A 258 0.93 -16.96 -3.30
C GLU A 258 0.67 -18.28 -4.00
N ARG A 259 1.73 -19.05 -4.19
CA ARG A 259 1.62 -20.44 -4.66
C ARG A 259 0.89 -21.27 -3.61
N LEU A 260 -0.05 -22.08 -4.08
CA LEU A 260 -0.70 -23.08 -3.26
C LEU A 260 0.28 -24.22 -2.97
N ASN A 261 0.81 -24.24 -1.75
CA ASN A 261 1.73 -25.28 -1.27
C ASN A 261 1.42 -25.67 0.18
N ASN A 262 2.18 -26.62 0.73
CA ASN A 262 1.98 -27.11 2.10
C ASN A 262 2.07 -26.01 3.17
N GLN A 263 2.90 -24.97 2.93
CA GLN A 263 3.02 -23.84 3.85
C GLN A 263 1.73 -23.01 3.89
N LEU A 264 1.20 -22.62 2.73
CA LEU A 264 -0.04 -21.85 2.64
C LEU A 264 -1.23 -22.68 3.14
N MET A 265 -1.34 -23.95 2.74
CA MET A 265 -2.40 -24.85 3.21
C MET A 265 -2.38 -25.00 4.74
N GLY A 266 -1.19 -25.11 5.34
CA GLY A 266 -1.05 -25.15 6.79
C GLY A 266 -1.42 -23.83 7.48
N GLU A 267 -1.22 -22.68 6.83
CA GLU A 267 -1.69 -21.38 7.34
C GLU A 267 -3.21 -21.26 7.26
N LEU A 268 -3.82 -21.62 6.13
CA LEU A 268 -5.27 -21.61 5.92
C LEU A 268 -5.99 -22.53 6.91
N LYS A 269 -5.50 -23.75 7.10
CA LYS A 269 -6.04 -24.70 8.08
C LYS A 269 -5.99 -24.15 9.51
N ARG A 270 -4.88 -23.52 9.91
CA ARG A 270 -4.77 -22.88 11.25
C ARG A 270 -5.71 -21.69 11.42
N LYS A 271 -6.18 -21.10 10.34
CA LYS A 271 -7.14 -19.98 10.31
C LYS A 271 -8.57 -20.42 10.05
N ASN A 272 -8.82 -21.73 9.91
CA ASN A 272 -10.11 -22.31 9.53
C ASN A 272 -10.70 -21.66 8.26
N LEU A 273 -9.86 -21.54 7.23
CA LEU A 273 -10.26 -21.01 5.92
C LEU A 273 -10.17 -22.12 4.89
N ASP A 274 -11.26 -22.33 4.17
CA ASP A 274 -11.33 -23.20 3.01
C ASP A 274 -11.18 -22.38 1.73
N TYR A 275 -10.65 -23.01 0.68
CA TYR A 275 -10.54 -22.39 -0.65
C TYR A 275 -11.10 -23.34 -1.71
N GLY A 276 -11.83 -22.78 -2.67
CA GLY A 276 -12.28 -23.43 -3.89
C GLY A 276 -11.65 -22.84 -5.16
N GLN A 277 -12.15 -23.27 -6.31
CA GLN A 277 -11.69 -22.81 -7.62
C GLN A 277 -11.95 -21.30 -7.83
N GLU A 278 -13.02 -20.79 -7.25
CA GLU A 278 -13.41 -19.38 -7.25
C GLU A 278 -12.42 -18.43 -6.55
N HIS A 279 -11.39 -18.97 -5.90
CA HIS A 279 -10.32 -18.19 -5.26
C HIS A 279 -9.00 -18.22 -6.05
N VAL A 280 -8.92 -19.03 -7.11
CA VAL A 280 -7.70 -19.20 -7.89
C VAL A 280 -7.61 -18.10 -8.94
N PHE A 281 -6.54 -17.30 -8.88
CA PHE A 281 -6.30 -16.22 -9.85
C PHE A 281 -5.67 -16.71 -11.15
N ALA A 282 -4.82 -17.74 -11.07
CA ALA A 282 -4.19 -18.33 -12.23
C ALA A 282 -3.78 -19.78 -11.93
N LYS A 283 -3.79 -20.59 -12.99
CA LYS A 283 -3.18 -21.92 -13.03
C LYS A 283 -2.27 -22.03 -14.23
N TYR A 284 -1.03 -22.41 -13.99
CA TYR A 284 -0.02 -22.61 -15.04
C TYR A 284 1.10 -23.51 -14.54
N ALA A 285 1.60 -24.42 -15.37
CA ALA A 285 2.66 -25.38 -15.07
C ALA A 285 2.44 -26.16 -13.76
N GLY A 286 1.20 -26.57 -13.48
CA GLY A 286 0.82 -27.26 -12.24
C GLY A 286 0.79 -26.38 -10.99
N ILE A 287 1.02 -25.08 -11.11
CA ILE A 287 0.96 -24.11 -10.02
C ILE A 287 -0.42 -23.46 -10.00
N SER A 288 -1.07 -23.49 -8.83
CA SER A 288 -2.25 -22.66 -8.57
C SER A 288 -1.87 -21.47 -7.69
N ALA A 289 -2.29 -20.27 -8.08
CA ALA A 289 -2.01 -19.03 -7.35
C ALA A 289 -3.27 -18.50 -6.66
N LEU A 290 -3.17 -18.21 -5.36
CA LEU A 290 -4.23 -17.60 -4.56
C LEU A 290 -3.90 -16.14 -4.24
N GLY A 291 -4.91 -15.28 -4.22
CA GLY A 291 -4.81 -13.90 -3.70
C GLY A 291 -5.00 -13.88 -2.19
N ILE A 292 -3.96 -13.51 -1.44
CA ILE A 292 -3.96 -13.57 0.02
C ILE A 292 -3.84 -12.16 0.61
N LEU A 293 -4.84 -11.75 1.40
CA LEU A 293 -4.82 -10.53 2.18
C LEU A 293 -4.54 -10.86 3.66
N ARG A 294 -3.49 -10.26 4.23
CA ARG A 294 -3.23 -10.31 5.68
C ARG A 294 -3.41 -8.93 6.28
N THR A 295 -4.18 -8.83 7.36
CA THR A 295 -4.39 -7.59 8.12
C THR A 295 -3.81 -7.75 9.51
N TYR A 296 -2.72 -7.03 9.80
CA TYR A 296 -1.95 -7.11 11.04
C TYR A 296 -2.55 -6.21 12.12
N ALA A 297 -2.61 -6.68 13.37
CA ALA A 297 -3.19 -5.92 14.47
C ALA A 297 -2.30 -4.73 14.86
N PRO A 298 -2.85 -3.69 15.51
CA PRO A 298 -2.05 -2.63 16.12
C PRO A 298 -0.96 -3.20 17.03
N THR A 299 0.17 -2.50 17.11
CA THR A 299 1.30 -2.88 17.96
C THR A 299 1.98 -1.64 18.54
N ASN A 300 3.06 -1.83 19.29
CA ASN A 300 3.87 -0.74 19.84
C ASN A 300 5.09 -0.45 18.96
N PRO A 301 5.61 0.78 18.97
CA PRO A 301 6.84 1.13 18.27
C PRO A 301 7.97 0.13 18.53
N GLY A 302 8.69 -0.25 17.47
CA GLY A 302 9.81 -1.21 17.53
C GLY A 302 9.38 -2.68 17.60
N LYS A 303 8.09 -2.97 17.79
CA LYS A 303 7.54 -4.33 17.80
C LYS A 303 6.78 -4.63 16.52
N ARG A 304 6.73 -5.90 16.14
CA ARG A 304 5.85 -6.41 15.07
C ARG A 304 4.63 -7.06 15.66
N SER A 305 3.50 -6.91 14.97
CA SER A 305 2.30 -7.66 15.32
C SER A 305 2.40 -9.09 14.80
N LEU A 306 2.33 -10.06 15.70
CA LEU A 306 2.21 -11.49 15.33
C LEU A 306 0.74 -11.88 15.10
N LYS A 307 -0.20 -11.04 15.56
CA LYS A 307 -1.63 -11.26 15.39
C LYS A 307 -2.08 -10.63 14.08
N TYR A 308 -2.59 -11.46 13.18
CA TYR A 308 -3.18 -11.02 11.92
C TYR A 308 -4.43 -11.82 11.58
N ARG A 309 -5.36 -11.17 10.89
CA ARG A 309 -6.43 -11.83 10.14
C ARG A 309 -5.90 -12.20 8.76
N LEU A 310 -6.27 -13.39 8.29
CA LEU A 310 -5.99 -13.89 6.95
C LEU A 310 -7.33 -13.92 6.20
N ASP A 311 -7.35 -13.40 4.98
CA ASP A 311 -8.50 -13.44 4.09
C ASP A 311 -8.04 -13.96 2.73
N ILE A 312 -8.84 -14.85 2.12
CA ILE A 312 -8.67 -15.27 0.72
C ILE A 312 -9.52 -14.33 -0.14
N VAL A 313 -8.92 -13.81 -1.20
CA VAL A 313 -9.59 -12.90 -2.13
C VAL A 313 -10.06 -13.72 -3.34
N SER A 314 -11.33 -13.59 -3.67
CA SER A 314 -11.94 -14.15 -4.87
C SER A 314 -11.87 -13.11 -6.00
N PRO A 315 -11.23 -13.41 -7.14
CA PRO A 315 -11.09 -12.47 -8.24
C PRO A 315 -12.45 -11.99 -8.78
N GLU A 316 -13.40 -12.89 -8.97
CA GLU A 316 -14.74 -12.52 -9.48
C GLU A 316 -15.60 -11.92 -8.36
N LYS A 317 -15.76 -12.63 -7.23
CA LYS A 317 -16.74 -12.21 -6.19
C LYS A 317 -16.32 -10.97 -5.41
N ASP A 318 -15.03 -10.80 -5.13
CA ASP A 318 -14.56 -9.67 -4.32
C ASP A 318 -14.10 -8.49 -5.20
N LEU A 319 -13.57 -8.75 -6.40
CA LEU A 319 -12.90 -7.74 -7.21
C LEU A 319 -13.55 -7.48 -8.57
N ASP A 320 -14.52 -8.29 -8.98
CA ASP A 320 -15.21 -8.17 -10.28
C ASP A 320 -14.22 -8.23 -11.47
N LEU A 321 -13.26 -9.16 -11.40
CA LEU A 321 -12.24 -9.34 -12.43
C LEU A 321 -12.58 -10.48 -13.40
N ASP A 322 -12.53 -10.18 -14.69
CA ASP A 322 -12.53 -11.20 -15.75
C ASP A 322 -11.12 -11.77 -15.91
N LEU A 323 -10.88 -12.92 -15.27
CA LEU A 323 -9.59 -13.61 -15.33
C LEU A 323 -9.24 -14.13 -16.72
N ASN A 324 -10.24 -14.54 -17.51
CA ASN A 324 -10.01 -15.09 -18.84
C ASN A 324 -9.48 -13.99 -19.77
N MET A 325 -10.13 -12.82 -19.75
CA MET A 325 -9.67 -11.67 -20.52
C MET A 325 -8.25 -11.23 -20.11
N ILE A 326 -7.95 -11.21 -18.80
CA ILE A 326 -6.60 -10.86 -18.32
C ILE A 326 -5.57 -11.90 -18.76
N ALA A 327 -5.90 -13.19 -18.66
CA ALA A 327 -5.03 -14.29 -19.05
C ALA A 327 -4.68 -14.23 -20.55
N GLU A 328 -5.67 -14.10 -21.42
CA GLU A 328 -5.45 -14.03 -22.87
C GLU A 328 -4.54 -12.85 -23.25
N ARG A 329 -4.81 -11.67 -22.68
CA ARG A 329 -3.97 -10.47 -22.91
C ARG A 329 -2.55 -10.64 -22.38
N ALA A 330 -2.39 -11.31 -21.24
CA ALA A 330 -1.07 -11.54 -20.65
C ALA A 330 -0.28 -12.57 -21.49
N LYS A 331 -0.91 -13.67 -21.91
CA LYS A 331 -0.30 -14.68 -22.77
C LYS A 331 0.16 -14.09 -24.09
N GLU A 332 -0.67 -13.28 -24.74
CA GLU A 332 -0.30 -12.56 -25.96
C GLU A 332 0.88 -11.63 -25.71
N ARG A 333 0.80 -10.79 -24.66
CA ARG A 333 1.82 -9.77 -24.35
C ARG A 333 3.18 -10.37 -24.04
N TYR A 334 3.21 -11.46 -23.29
CA TYR A 334 4.44 -12.10 -22.82
C TYR A 334 4.83 -13.33 -23.62
N ARG A 335 4.07 -13.67 -24.68
CA ARG A 335 4.28 -14.86 -25.54
C ARG A 335 4.36 -16.15 -24.72
N ILE A 336 3.41 -16.31 -23.81
CA ILE A 336 3.33 -17.49 -22.94
C ILE A 336 2.65 -18.59 -23.73
N GLU A 337 3.34 -19.71 -23.91
CA GLU A 337 2.78 -20.91 -24.53
C GLU A 337 1.71 -21.53 -23.62
N ASP A 338 0.64 -22.03 -24.24
CA ASP A 338 -0.34 -22.86 -23.56
C ASP A 338 0.33 -24.13 -23.02
N ASP A 339 -0.19 -24.61 -21.88
CA ASP A 339 0.32 -25.81 -21.22
C ASP A 339 -0.06 -27.11 -21.93
#